data_AF-A0AAE3SCN0-F1
#
_entry.id   AF-A0AAE3SCN0-F1
#
_cell.length_a   1.000
_cell.length_b   1.000
_cell.length_c   1.000
_cell.angle_alpha   90.00
_cell.angle_beta   90.00
_cell.angle_gamma   90.00
#
_symmetry.space_group_name_H-M   'P 1'
#
loop_
_entity.id
_entity.type
_entity.pdbx_description
1 polymer ?
#
loop_
_entity_poly.entity_id
_entity_poly.type
_entity_poly.pdbx_seq_one_letter_code
_entity_poly.pdbx_strand_id
1 'polypeptide(L)'
;MANSPQAKKRARQNEARFQVNKARRSRIRTFLRKAEEAIASGDKDAAKAAVQALQPELMRGVSKGVFHKNTAARKMSRLSARVKAIA
;
A
#
# COMPACT_ATOMS: atom_id res chain seq x y z
N MET A 1 -14.35 -12.78 25.20
CA MET A 1 -13.17 -12.60 26.07
C MET A 1 -12.10 -13.63 25.72
N ALA A 2 -10.82 -13.27 25.85
CA ALA A 2 -9.73 -14.23 25.74
C ALA A 2 -9.62 -15.03 27.05
N ASN A 3 -10.32 -16.17 27.11
CA ASN A 3 -10.56 -16.88 28.37
C ASN A 3 -9.41 -17.81 28.81
N SER A 4 -8.48 -18.14 27.92
CA SER A 4 -7.28 -18.92 28.27
C SER A 4 -6.02 -18.03 28.32
N PRO A 5 -4.98 -18.41 29.07
CA PRO A 5 -3.69 -17.69 29.10
C PRO A 5 -3.08 -17.52 27.70
N GLN A 6 -3.20 -18.54 26.85
CA GLN A 6 -2.73 -18.51 25.47
C GLN A 6 -3.53 -17.52 24.63
N ALA A 7 -4.87 -17.48 24.79
CA ALA A 7 -5.72 -16.52 24.11
C ALA A 7 -5.37 -15.08 24.51
N LYS A 8 -5.15 -14.80 25.80
CA LYS A 8 -4.73 -13.47 26.28
C LYS A 8 -3.39 -13.05 25.67
N LYS A 9 -2.44 -13.98 25.55
CA LYS A 9 -1.16 -13.75 24.86
C LYS A 9 -1.35 -13.43 23.38
N ARG A 10 -2.19 -14.18 22.67
CA ARG A 10 -2.49 -13.94 21.24
C ARG A 10 -3.15 -12.59 21.01
N ALA A 11 -4.09 -12.18 21.87
CA ALA A 11 -4.73 -10.87 21.79
C ALA A 11 -3.69 -9.72 21.84
N ARG A 12 -2.77 -9.76 22.81
CA ARG A 12 -1.68 -8.76 22.92
C ARG A 12 -0.76 -8.75 21.69
N GLN A 13 -0.40 -9.93 21.18
CA GLN A 13 0.43 -10.04 19.96
C GLN A 13 -0.28 -9.49 18.73
N ASN A 14 -1.59 -9.73 18.60
CA ASN A 14 -2.38 -9.24 17.49
C ASN A 14 -2.47 -7.72 17.48
N GLU A 15 -2.67 -7.10 18.65
CA GLU A 15 -2.71 -5.64 18.77
C GLU A 15 -1.38 -5.01 18.32
N ALA A 16 -0.25 -5.51 18.81
CA ALA A 16 1.07 -5.02 18.40
C ALA A 16 1.32 -5.16 16.89
N ARG A 17 0.93 -6.31 16.30
CA ARG A 17 1.04 -6.52 14.85
C ARG A 17 0.10 -5.61 14.06
N PHE A 18 -1.12 -5.39 14.58
CA PHE A 18 -2.11 -4.53 13.96
C PHE A 18 -1.60 -3.10 13.85
N GLN A 19 -1.04 -2.52 14.91
CA GLN A 19 -0.51 -1.16 14.89
C GLN A 19 0.59 -0.98 13.83
N VAL A 20 1.54 -1.91 13.77
CA VAL A 20 2.62 -1.88 12.76
C VAL A 20 2.07 -2.01 11.33
N ASN A 21 1.15 -2.95 11.11
CA ASN A 21 0.57 -3.17 9.78
C ASN A 21 -0.36 -2.02 9.35
N LYS A 22 -1.07 -1.40 10.30
CA LYS A 22 -1.88 -0.21 10.08
C LYS A 22 -1.02 0.95 9.60
N ALA A 23 0.10 1.22 10.28
CA ALA A 23 1.04 2.27 9.89
C ALA A 23 1.61 2.04 8.47
N ARG A 24 2.08 0.81 8.18
CA ARG A 24 2.58 0.44 6.84
C ARG A 24 1.52 0.61 5.75
N ARG A 25 0.30 0.14 6.01
CA ARG A 25 -0.82 0.25 5.07
C ARG A 25 -1.21 1.70 4.85
N SER A 26 -1.21 2.52 5.89
CA SER A 26 -1.49 3.96 5.80
C SER A 26 -0.49 4.66 4.91
N ARG A 27 0.82 4.44 5.14
CA ARG A 27 1.90 5.01 4.32
C ARG A 27 1.71 4.67 2.84
N ILE A 28 1.48 3.40 2.50
CA ILE A 28 1.27 2.97 1.11
C ILE A 28 0.04 3.64 0.50
N ARG A 29 -1.06 3.79 1.26
CA ARG A 29 -2.27 4.49 0.80
C ARG A 29 -2.02 5.97 0.52
N THR A 30 -1.18 6.63 1.31
CA THR A 30 -0.79 8.02 1.04
C THR A 30 -0.08 8.15 -0.31
N PHE A 31 0.86 7.25 -0.63
CA PHE A 31 1.53 7.26 -1.94
C PHE A 31 0.57 6.91 -3.08
N LEU A 32 -0.36 5.97 -2.87
CA LEU A 32 -1.41 5.66 -3.84
C LEU A 32 -2.26 6.89 -4.16
N ARG A 33 -2.69 7.62 -3.13
CA ARG A 33 -3.48 8.84 -3.29
C ARG A 33 -2.70 9.91 -4.07
N LYS A 34 -1.43 10.15 -3.73
CA LYS A 34 -0.57 11.09 -4.46
C LYS A 34 -0.45 10.73 -5.95
N ALA A 35 -0.31 9.45 -6.27
CA ALA A 35 -0.27 8.99 -7.66
C ALA A 35 -1.62 9.19 -8.37
N GLU A 36 -2.74 8.93 -7.69
CA GLU A 36 -4.08 9.15 -8.24
C GLU A 36 -4.39 10.63 -8.46
N GLU A 37 -3.97 11.51 -7.54
CA GLU A 37 -4.08 12.97 -7.65
C GLU A 37 -3.24 13.52 -8.82
N ALA A 38 -1.99 13.05 -8.96
CA ALA A 38 -1.13 13.45 -10.08
C ALA A 38 -1.66 12.97 -11.44
N ILE A 39 -2.30 11.79 -11.47
CA ILE A 39 -3.00 11.32 -12.69
C ILE A 39 -4.21 12.21 -12.98
N ALA A 40 -4.94 12.64 -11.96
CA ALA A 40 -6.12 13.49 -12.12
C ALA A 40 -5.77 14.92 -12.57
N SER A 41 -4.59 15.44 -12.24
CA SER A 41 -4.14 16.76 -12.69
C SER A 41 -3.70 16.79 -14.16
N GLY A 42 -3.54 15.64 -14.82
CA GLY A 42 -3.16 15.55 -16.24
C GLY A 42 -1.68 15.79 -16.52
N ASP A 43 -0.84 15.98 -15.51
CA ASP A 43 0.61 16.11 -15.66
C ASP A 43 1.25 14.72 -15.74
N LYS A 44 1.69 14.35 -16.94
CA LYS A 44 2.24 13.03 -17.24
C LYS A 44 3.57 12.76 -16.55
N ASP A 45 4.43 13.76 -16.43
CA ASP A 45 5.74 13.61 -15.81
C ASP A 45 5.62 13.51 -14.29
N ALA A 46 4.77 14.35 -13.69
CA ALA A 46 4.45 14.25 -12.27
C ALA A 46 3.78 12.91 -11.94
N ALA A 47 2.86 12.43 -12.77
CA ALA A 47 2.20 11.14 -12.57
C ALA A 47 3.20 9.98 -12.66
N LYS A 48 4.12 10.01 -13.63
CA LYS A 48 5.18 9.00 -13.76
C LYS A 48 6.10 8.98 -12.55
N ALA A 49 6.55 10.15 -12.08
CA ALA A 49 7.38 10.28 -10.89
C ALA A 49 6.66 9.76 -9.63
N ALA A 50 5.37 10.08 -9.46
CA ALA A 50 4.57 9.61 -8.34
C ALA A 50 4.39 8.09 -8.34
N VAL A 51 4.16 7.47 -9.51
CA VAL A 51 4.07 6.00 -9.63
C VAL A 51 5.41 5.32 -9.36
N GLN A 52 6.53 5.90 -9.81
CA GLN A 52 7.88 5.41 -9.50
C GLN A 52 8.17 5.46 -8.00
N ALA A 53 7.77 6.54 -7.32
CA ALA A 53 7.93 6.67 -5.86
C ALA A 53 7.03 5.70 -5.08
N LEU A 54 5.84 5.37 -5.60
CA LEU A 54 4.93 4.40 -5.01
C LEU A 54 5.47 2.96 -5.08
N GLN A 55 6.11 2.58 -6.19
CA GLN A 55 6.55 1.21 -6.45
C GLN A 55 7.39 0.59 -5.31
N PRO A 56 8.47 1.21 -4.80
CA PRO A 56 9.28 0.63 -3.72
C PRO A 56 8.50 0.50 -2.41
N GLU A 57 7.62 1.44 -2.09
CA GLU A 57 6.79 1.37 -0.88
C GLU A 57 5.77 0.23 -0.95
N LEU A 58 5.15 0.05 -2.12
CA LEU A 58 4.21 -1.05 -2.35
C LEU A 58 4.92 -2.40 -2.26
N MET A 59 6.10 -2.55 -2.87
CA MET A 59 6.88 -3.78 -2.82
C MET A 59 7.44 -4.07 -1.42
N ARG A 60 7.79 -3.04 -0.64
CA ARG A 60 8.11 -3.18 0.79
C ARG A 60 6.90 -3.66 1.60
N GLY A 61 5.70 -3.21 1.24
CA GLY A 61 4.44 -3.74 1.80
C GLY A 61 4.25 -5.24 1.52
N VAL A 62 4.62 -5.70 0.32
CA VAL A 62 4.57 -7.12 -0.05
C VAL A 62 5.59 -7.94 0.74
N SER A 63 6.85 -7.48 0.81
CA SER A 63 7.89 -8.22 1.55
C SER A 63 7.60 -8.35 3.05
N LYS A 64 6.85 -7.40 3.62
CA LYS A 64 6.39 -7.46 5.02
C LYS A 64 5.02 -8.14 5.20
N GLY A 65 4.47 -8.75 4.15
CA GLY A 65 3.21 -9.49 4.20
C GLY A 65 1.95 -8.63 4.42
N VAL A 66 2.04 -7.31 4.21
CA VAL A 66 0.89 -6.40 4.35
C VAL A 66 -0.05 -6.52 3.15
N PHE A 67 0.51 -6.78 1.96
CA PHE A 67 -0.23 -7.03 0.73
C PHE A 67 0.29 -8.28 0.03
N HIS A 68 -0.63 -9.00 -0.64
CA HIS A 68 -0.24 -10.07 -1.55
C HIS A 68 0.40 -9.52 -2.83
N LYS A 69 1.37 -10.24 -3.40
CA LYS A 69 2.07 -9.86 -4.65
C LYS A 69 1.10 -9.54 -5.78
N ASN A 70 0.06 -10.36 -5.95
CA ASN A 70 -0.96 -10.14 -7.00
C ASN A 70 -1.76 -8.84 -6.79
N THR A 71 -1.99 -8.44 -5.55
CA THR A 71 -2.68 -7.18 -5.25
C THR A 71 -1.81 -5.98 -5.60
N ALA A 72 -0.50 -6.07 -5.30
CA ALA A 72 0.46 -5.05 -5.71
C ALA A 72 0.58 -4.98 -7.25
N ALA A 73 0.72 -6.13 -7.92
CA ALA A 73 0.80 -6.22 -9.37
C ALA A 73 -0.43 -5.62 -10.08
N ARG A 74 -1.65 -5.95 -9.62
CA ARG A 74 -2.89 -5.36 -10.16
C ARG A 74 -2.92 -3.84 -10.01
N LYS A 75 -2.49 -3.32 -8.86
CA LYS A 75 -2.46 -1.86 -8.62
C LYS A 75 -1.47 -1.16 -9.54
N MET A 76 -0.26 -1.70 -9.67
CA MET A 76 0.76 -1.15 -10.58
C MET A 76 0.29 -1.18 -12.03
N SER A 77 -0.24 -2.32 -12.49
CA SER A 77 -0.76 -2.46 -13.85
C SER A 77 -1.83 -1.42 -14.17
N ARG A 78 -2.81 -1.23 -13.28
CA ARG A 78 -3.88 -0.24 -13.45
C ARG A 78 -3.35 1.20 -13.46
N LEU A 79 -2.44 1.55 -12.57
CA LEU A 79 -1.87 2.90 -12.52
C LEU A 79 -1.02 3.20 -13.76
N SER A 80 -0.17 2.26 -14.18
CA SER A 80 0.63 2.42 -15.40
C SER A 80 -0.23 2.59 -16.65
N ALA A 81 -1.33 1.84 -16.76
CA ALA A 81 -2.28 2.01 -17.86
C ALA A 81 -2.93 3.40 -17.86
N ARG A 82 -3.30 3.91 -16.69
CA ARG A 82 -3.86 5.26 -16.54
C ARG A 82 -2.86 6.35 -16.89
N VAL A 83 -1.61 6.24 -16.44
CA VAL A 83 -0.53 7.18 -16.81
C VAL A 83 -0.29 7.18 -18.32
N LYS A 84 -0.31 6.01 -18.97
CA LYS A 84 -0.16 5.89 -20.42
C LYS A 84 -1.31 6.56 -21.19
N ALA A 85 -2.52 6.55 -20.62
CA ALA A 85 -3.71 7.17 -21.21
C ALA A 85 -3.74 8.71 -21.07
N ILE A 86 -2.89 9.29 -20.22
CA ILE A 86 -2.66 10.74 -20.19
C ILE A 86 -1.88 11.08 -21.47
N ALA A 87 -2.49 11.90 -22.32
CA ALA A 87 -1.92 12.38 -23.57
C ALA A 87 -0.53 12.99 -23.32
#